data_AF-A0A418KJV2-F1
#
_entry.id   AF-A0A418KJV2-F1
#
_cell.length_a   1.000
_cell.length_b   1.000
_cell.length_c   1.000
_cell.angle_alpha   90.00
_cell.angle_beta   90.00
_cell.angle_gamma   90.00
#
_symmetry.space_group_name_H-M   'P 1'
#
loop_
_entity.id
_entity.type
_entity.pdbx_description
1 polymer ?
#
loop_
_entity_poly.entity_id
_entity_poly.type
_entity_poly.pdbx_seq_one_letter_code
_entity_poly.pdbx_strand_id
1 'polypeptide(L)'
;MVALAGVVLGSHLVDPPPALHTAAQFVHLACVVLGLGSVLAVDWLGLRWQLGRATLREVVSTAAALAVPIWLGLSGLMLSGMLLSPDYESTITLVKLAMVGVAGVVGVLALAVSRRLAARTSPSRRLLRAGLLMAATSQLAWWTATVIGFLNRT
;
A
#
# COMPACT_ATOMS: atom_id res chain seq x y z
N MET A 1 4.00 -8.77 -8.25
CA MET A 1 4.01 -8.68 -9.73
C MET A 1 3.04 -9.65 -10.39
N VAL A 2 3.13 -10.96 -10.15
CA VAL A 2 2.18 -11.94 -10.74
C VAL A 2 0.71 -11.62 -10.43
N ALA A 3 0.39 -11.30 -9.17
CA ALA A 3 -0.98 -10.91 -8.79
C ALA A 3 -1.47 -9.64 -9.51
N LEU A 4 -0.59 -8.65 -9.70
CA LEU A 4 -0.94 -7.40 -10.41
C LEU A 4 -1.16 -7.65 -11.89
N ALA A 5 -0.29 -8.45 -12.52
CA ALA A 5 -0.47 -8.86 -13.91
C ALA A 5 -1.77 -9.66 -14.09
N GLY A 6 -2.06 -10.59 -13.20
CA GLY A 6 -3.31 -11.38 -13.23
C GLY A 6 -4.56 -10.50 -13.12
N VAL A 7 -4.52 -9.48 -12.27
CA VAL A 7 -5.61 -8.50 -12.13
C VAL A 7 -5.78 -7.66 -13.40
N VAL A 8 -4.69 -7.16 -13.97
CA VAL A 8 -4.73 -6.39 -15.23
C VAL A 8 -5.26 -7.23 -16.39
N LEU A 9 -4.84 -8.50 -16.49
CA LEU A 9 -5.38 -9.41 -17.50
C LEU A 9 -6.87 -9.70 -17.26
N GLY A 10 -7.26 -9.88 -16.00
CA GLY A 10 -8.65 -10.13 -15.61
C GLY A 10 -9.60 -8.98 -15.98
N SER A 11 -9.17 -7.72 -15.85
CA SER A 11 -10.02 -6.57 -16.24
C SER A 11 -10.31 -6.51 -17.73
N HIS A 12 -9.46 -7.05 -18.60
CA HIS A 12 -9.76 -7.12 -20.03
C HIS A 12 -10.84 -8.16 -20.37
N LEU A 13 -11.15 -9.06 -19.44
CA LEU A 13 -12.12 -10.15 -19.63
C LEU A 13 -13.48 -9.87 -19.00
N VAL A 14 -13.62 -8.76 -18.26
CA VAL A 14 -14.81 -8.44 -17.47
C VAL A 14 -15.38 -7.09 -17.91
N ASP A 15 -16.63 -7.09 -18.36
CA ASP A 15 -17.44 -5.89 -18.57
C ASP A 15 -18.45 -5.74 -17.42
N PRO A 16 -18.11 -4.97 -16.35
CA PRO A 16 -18.93 -4.90 -15.16
C PRO A 16 -20.22 -4.09 -15.42
N PRO A 17 -21.41 -4.60 -15.02
CA PRO A 17 -22.65 -3.83 -15.11
C PRO A 17 -22.60 -2.60 -14.17
N PRO A 18 -23.39 -1.54 -14.44
CA PRO A 18 -23.29 -0.26 -13.70
C PRO A 18 -23.42 -0.40 -12.17
N ALA A 19 -24.29 -1.29 -11.69
CA ALA A 19 -24.45 -1.55 -10.26
C ALA A 19 -23.18 -2.14 -9.62
N LEU A 20 -22.48 -3.03 -10.33
CA LEU A 20 -21.22 -3.60 -9.89
C LEU A 20 -20.10 -2.56 -9.90
N HIS A 21 -20.09 -1.66 -10.89
CA HIS A 21 -19.15 -0.56 -10.95
C HIS A 21 -19.27 0.36 -9.72
N THR A 22 -20.49 0.76 -9.34
CA THR A 22 -20.72 1.58 -8.13
C THR A 22 -20.30 0.86 -6.85
N ALA A 23 -20.68 -0.41 -6.71
CA ALA A 23 -20.25 -1.22 -5.57
C ALA A 23 -18.72 -1.34 -5.50
N ALA A 24 -18.06 -1.55 -6.64
CA ALA A 24 -16.61 -1.60 -6.74
C ALA A 24 -15.98 -0.27 -6.34
N GLN A 25 -16.55 0.89 -6.70
CA GLN A 25 -16.03 2.19 -6.28
C GLN A 25 -16.07 2.38 -4.76
N PHE A 26 -17.17 1.98 -4.13
CA PHE A 26 -17.31 2.03 -2.67
C PHE A 26 -16.30 1.11 -1.98
N VAL A 27 -16.22 -0.15 -2.41
CA VAL A 27 -15.25 -1.13 -1.89
C VAL A 27 -13.83 -0.63 -2.11
N HIS A 28 -13.53 -0.06 -3.27
CA HIS A 28 -12.21 0.50 -3.57
C HIS A 28 -11.84 1.60 -2.58
N LEU A 29 -12.74 2.55 -2.31
CA LEU A 29 -12.51 3.61 -1.33
C LEU A 29 -12.32 3.04 0.09
N ALA A 30 -13.13 2.07 0.49
CA ALA A 30 -12.97 1.39 1.78
C ALA A 30 -11.59 0.70 1.89
N CYS A 31 -11.11 0.09 0.81
CA CYS A 31 -9.78 -0.51 0.74
C CYS A 31 -8.65 0.53 0.79
N VAL A 32 -8.84 1.74 0.22
CA VAL A 32 -7.89 2.86 0.40
C VAL A 32 -7.80 3.20 1.89
N VAL A 33 -8.94 3.43 2.54
CA VAL A 33 -8.98 3.78 3.97
C VAL A 33 -8.32 2.70 4.83
N LEU A 34 -8.63 1.43 4.56
CA LEU A 34 -8.06 0.30 5.29
C LEU A 34 -6.54 0.20 5.09
N GLY A 35 -6.08 0.22 3.84
CA GLY A 35 -4.68 0.04 3.48
C GLY A 35 -3.82 1.25 3.87
N LEU A 36 -4.12 2.42 3.29
CA LEU A 36 -3.39 3.66 3.53
C LEU A 36 -3.52 4.12 4.98
N GLY A 37 -4.70 4.00 5.60
CA GLY A 37 -4.90 4.34 7.00
C GLY A 37 -4.02 3.49 7.93
N SER A 38 -3.86 2.21 7.62
CA SER A 38 -2.94 1.33 8.36
C SER A 38 -1.48 1.72 8.17
N VAL A 39 -1.06 2.07 6.95
CA VAL A 39 0.31 2.56 6.69
C VAL A 39 0.59 3.85 7.46
N LEU A 40 -0.34 4.82 7.40
CA LEU A 40 -0.23 6.08 8.14
C LEU A 40 -0.12 5.87 9.66
N ALA A 41 -0.87 4.91 10.21
CA ALA A 41 -0.79 4.57 11.63
C ALA A 41 0.59 4.01 12.03
N VAL A 42 1.20 3.18 11.18
CA VAL A 42 2.58 2.69 11.38
C VAL A 42 3.58 3.84 11.33
N ASP A 43 3.47 4.72 10.33
CA ASP A 43 4.39 5.84 10.15
C ASP A 43 4.28 6.87 11.27
N TRP A 44 3.07 7.11 11.79
CA TRP A 44 2.84 7.95 12.95
C TRP A 44 3.58 7.42 14.19
N LEU A 45 3.54 6.11 14.43
CA LEU A 45 4.32 5.48 15.50
C LEU A 45 5.82 5.58 15.24
N GLY A 46 6.25 5.42 13.99
CA GLY A 46 7.64 5.65 13.57
C GLY A 46 8.12 7.07 13.90
N LEU A 47 7.30 8.09 13.60
CA LEU A 47 7.57 9.48 13.95
C LEU A 47 7.63 9.70 15.45
N ARG A 48 6.69 9.12 16.21
CA ARG A 48 6.72 9.17 17.68
C ARG A 48 8.01 8.56 18.25
N TRP A 49 8.47 7.44 17.70
CA TRP A 49 9.73 6.82 18.12
C TRP A 49 10.93 7.73 17.83
N GLN A 50 10.98 8.35 16.65
CA GLN A 50 12.02 9.33 16.30
C GLN A 50 12.03 10.56 17.22
N LEU A 51 10.86 10.94 17.75
CA LEU A 51 10.72 12.01 18.74
C LEU A 51 10.96 11.55 20.20
N GLY A 52 11.38 10.31 20.43
CA GLY A 52 11.60 9.75 21.77
C GLY A 52 10.32 9.47 22.56
N ARG A 53 9.15 9.48 21.91
CA ARG A 53 7.81 9.28 22.53
C ARG A 53 7.24 7.88 22.31
N ALA A 54 8.02 6.98 21.73
CA ALA A 54 7.69 5.57 21.57
C ALA A 54 8.99 4.77 21.48
N THR A 55 8.89 3.46 21.67
CA THR A 55 9.98 2.51 21.52
C THR A 55 9.95 1.88 20.12
N LEU A 56 11.11 1.45 19.64
CA LEU A 56 11.18 0.71 18.38
C LEU A 56 10.36 -0.59 18.43
N ARG A 57 10.28 -1.22 19.62
CA ARG A 57 9.47 -2.41 19.83
C ARG A 57 7.99 -2.16 19.52
N GLU A 58 7.44 -1.06 20.03
CA GLU A 58 6.05 -0.66 19.75
C GLU A 58 5.82 -0.45 18.25
N VAL A 59 6.73 0.26 17.56
CA VAL A 59 6.64 0.46 16.11
C VAL A 59 6.59 -0.87 15.37
N VAL A 60 7.51 -1.78 15.68
CA VAL A 60 7.63 -3.08 15.01
C VAL A 60 6.43 -3.99 15.32
N SER A 61 5.96 -4.02 16.56
CA SER A 61 4.77 -4.82 16.93
C SER A 61 3.51 -4.30 16.25
N THR A 62 3.33 -2.98 16.18
CA THR A 62 2.17 -2.39 15.52
C THR A 62 2.26 -2.57 14.00
N ALA A 63 3.44 -2.42 13.40
CA ALA A 63 3.65 -2.73 11.99
C ALA A 63 3.33 -4.19 11.65
N ALA A 64 3.65 -5.13 12.55
CA ALA A 64 3.30 -6.53 12.38
C ALA A 64 1.78 -6.77 12.47
N ALA A 65 1.10 -6.15 13.43
CA ALA A 65 -0.35 -6.25 13.58
C ALA A 65 -1.10 -5.62 12.39
N LEU A 66 -0.63 -4.47 11.92
CA LEU A 66 -1.22 -3.73 10.79
C LEU A 66 -0.82 -4.30 9.43
N ALA A 67 0.10 -5.26 9.35
CA ALA A 67 0.44 -5.91 8.09
C ALA A 67 -0.81 -6.53 7.43
N VAL A 68 -1.68 -7.17 8.21
CA VAL A 68 -2.90 -7.80 7.70
C VAL A 68 -3.83 -6.78 7.03
N PRO A 69 -4.28 -5.70 7.68
CA PRO A 69 -5.13 -4.71 7.03
C PRO A 69 -4.44 -3.96 5.89
N ILE A 70 -3.11 -3.75 5.93
CA ILE A 70 -2.36 -3.19 4.79
C ILE A 70 -2.48 -4.08 3.55
N TRP A 71 -2.20 -5.38 3.71
CA TRP A 71 -2.26 -6.33 2.60
C TRP A 71 -3.69 -6.59 2.12
N LEU A 72 -4.66 -6.61 3.04
CA LEU A 72 -6.08 -6.72 2.71
C LEU A 72 -6.55 -5.50 1.92
N GLY A 73 -6.19 -4.28 2.36
CA GLY A 73 -6.46 -3.05 1.64
C GLY A 73 -5.84 -3.05 0.24
N LEU A 74 -4.56 -3.36 0.12
CA LEU A 74 -3.87 -3.43 -1.17
C LEU A 74 -4.50 -4.46 -2.12
N SER A 75 -4.82 -5.66 -1.62
CA SER A 75 -5.45 -6.72 -2.41
C SER A 75 -6.86 -6.31 -2.86
N GLY A 76 -7.63 -5.72 -1.95
CA GLY A 76 -8.96 -5.20 -2.26
C GLY A 76 -8.93 -4.07 -3.29
N LEU A 77 -7.93 -3.19 -3.25
CA LEU A 77 -7.72 -2.16 -4.27
C LEU A 77 -7.45 -2.74 -5.65
N MET A 78 -6.63 -3.78 -5.73
CA MET A 78 -6.35 -4.46 -6.98
C MET A 78 -7.62 -5.11 -7.55
N LEU A 79 -8.31 -5.91 -6.73
CA LEU A 79 -9.52 -6.63 -7.16
C LEU A 79 -10.67 -5.71 -7.53
N SER A 80 -10.95 -4.69 -6.71
CA SER A 80 -12.01 -3.71 -7.00
C SER A 80 -11.64 -2.82 -8.18
N GLY A 81 -10.37 -2.41 -8.29
CA GLY A 81 -9.88 -1.57 -9.39
C GLY A 81 -10.01 -2.23 -10.76
N MET A 82 -9.94 -3.56 -10.82
CA MET A 82 -10.23 -4.35 -12.02
C MET A 82 -11.63 -4.08 -12.59
N LEU A 83 -12.60 -3.83 -11.71
CA LEU A 83 -14.01 -3.61 -12.04
C LEU A 83 -14.33 -2.13 -12.31
N LEU A 84 -13.32 -1.25 -12.29
CA LEU A 84 -13.47 0.18 -12.52
C LEU A 84 -13.12 0.60 -13.95
N SER A 85 -13.08 -0.35 -14.88
CA SER A 85 -12.81 -0.12 -16.31
C SER A 85 -11.59 0.79 -16.55
N PRO A 86 -10.40 0.38 -16.08
CA PRO A 86 -9.19 1.20 -16.23
C PRO A 86 -8.79 1.40 -17.70
N ASP A 87 -8.51 2.65 -18.07
CA ASP A 87 -7.91 2.99 -19.36
C ASP A 87 -6.40 2.75 -19.33
N TYR A 88 -5.94 1.70 -20.02
CA TYR A 88 -4.54 1.30 -20.09
C TYR A 88 -3.72 2.04 -21.14
N GLU A 89 -4.35 2.78 -22.06
CA GLU A 89 -3.64 3.64 -23.01
C GLU A 89 -3.17 4.94 -22.32
N SER A 90 -3.84 5.31 -21.23
CA SER A 90 -3.47 6.47 -20.44
C SER A 90 -2.20 6.25 -19.61
N THR A 91 -1.18 7.07 -19.90
CA THR A 91 0.09 7.11 -19.15
C THR A 91 -0.13 7.27 -17.64
N ILE A 92 -1.16 8.02 -17.21
CA ILE A 92 -1.40 8.25 -15.77
C ILE A 92 -1.94 6.99 -15.08
N THR A 93 -2.75 6.19 -15.77
CA THR A 93 -3.17 4.86 -15.28
C THR A 93 -1.97 3.93 -15.12
N LEU A 94 -1.04 3.93 -16.09
CA LEU A 94 0.18 3.12 -16.02
C LEU A 94 1.06 3.55 -14.83
N VAL A 95 1.23 4.86 -14.61
CA VAL A 95 1.95 5.38 -13.44
C VAL A 95 1.26 4.94 -12.14
N LYS A 96 -0.06 5.03 -12.05
CA LYS A 96 -0.83 4.56 -10.88
C LYS A 96 -0.55 3.07 -10.60
N LEU A 97 -0.62 2.22 -11.62
CA LEU A 97 -0.39 0.78 -11.50
C LEU A 97 1.07 0.48 -11.11
N ALA A 98 2.02 1.22 -11.67
CA ALA A 98 3.42 1.13 -11.27
C ALA A 98 3.60 1.45 -9.79
N MET A 99 2.95 2.52 -9.29
CA MET A 99 3.00 2.89 -7.87
C MET A 99 2.34 1.84 -6.96
N VAL A 100 1.22 1.23 -7.37
CA VAL A 100 0.63 0.07 -6.67
C VAL A 100 1.61 -1.10 -6.61
N GLY A 101 2.31 -1.38 -7.72
CA GLY A 101 3.38 -2.38 -7.77
C GLY A 101 4.54 -2.07 -6.82
N VAL A 102 5.00 -0.82 -6.81
CA VAL A 102 6.04 -0.33 -5.88
C VAL A 102 5.59 -0.50 -4.44
N ALA A 103 4.36 -0.11 -4.09
CA ALA A 103 3.81 -0.26 -2.75
C ALA A 103 3.82 -1.74 -2.29
N GLY A 104 3.43 -2.66 -3.18
CA GLY A 104 3.50 -4.10 -2.90
C GLY A 104 4.93 -4.60 -2.68
N VAL A 105 5.88 -4.23 -3.55
CA VAL A 105 7.30 -4.63 -3.41
C VAL A 105 7.89 -4.07 -2.12
N VAL A 106 7.71 -2.78 -1.87
CA VAL A 106 8.18 -2.11 -0.65
C VAL A 106 7.53 -2.72 0.59
N GLY A 107 6.26 -3.10 0.54
CA GLY A 107 5.59 -3.80 1.64
C GLY A 107 6.28 -5.13 2.01
N VAL A 108 6.67 -5.95 1.02
CA VAL A 108 7.42 -7.19 1.26
C VAL A 108 8.80 -6.90 1.86
N LEU A 109 9.52 -5.92 1.30
CA LEU A 109 10.85 -5.53 1.79
C LEU A 109 10.77 -4.94 3.21
N ALA A 110 9.75 -4.16 3.50
CA ALA A 110 9.47 -3.57 4.81
C ALA A 110 9.18 -4.66 5.85
N LEU A 111 8.44 -5.72 5.50
CA LEU A 111 8.26 -6.88 6.38
C LEU A 111 9.59 -7.57 6.70
N ALA A 112 10.46 -7.76 5.70
CA ALA A 112 11.78 -8.34 5.93
C ALA A 112 12.65 -7.45 6.83
N VAL A 113 12.65 -6.13 6.63
CA VAL A 113 13.34 -5.16 7.49
C VAL A 113 12.76 -5.16 8.91
N SER A 114 11.43 -5.17 9.04
CA SER A 114 10.73 -5.19 10.33
C SER A 114 11.08 -6.43 11.15
N ARG A 115 11.10 -7.62 10.53
CA ARG A 115 11.56 -8.87 11.18
C ARG A 115 13.01 -8.77 11.66
N ARG A 116 13.90 -8.17 10.87
CA ARG A 116 15.31 -7.96 11.25
C ARG A 116 15.48 -6.95 12.38
N LEU A 117 14.61 -5.93 12.43
CA LEU A 117 14.57 -4.96 13.54
C LEU A 117 14.05 -5.64 14.82
N ALA A 118 12.99 -6.45 14.72
CA ALA A 118 12.43 -7.20 15.85
C ALA A 118 13.44 -8.12 16.54
N ALA A 119 14.31 -8.75 15.74
CA ALA A 119 15.29 -9.73 16.22
C ALA A 119 16.52 -9.12 16.92
N ARG A 120 16.63 -7.78 17.01
CA ARG A 120 17.82 -7.11 17.53
C ARG A 120 17.48 -6.15 18.66
N THR A 121 18.18 -6.26 19.77
CA THR A 121 18.07 -5.32 20.91
C THR A 121 18.69 -3.97 20.60
N SER A 122 19.76 -3.94 19.80
CA SER A 122 20.42 -2.72 19.32
C SER A 122 20.62 -2.80 17.80
N PRO A 123 19.67 -2.31 17.00
CA PRO A 123 19.77 -2.35 15.54
C PRO A 123 20.84 -1.38 15.01
N SER A 124 21.57 -1.82 13.98
CA SER A 124 22.53 -0.96 13.29
C SER A 124 21.87 0.26 12.64
N ARG A 125 22.58 1.39 12.57
CA ARG A 125 22.12 2.61 11.87
C ARG A 125 21.71 2.34 10.42
N ARG A 126 22.39 1.42 9.73
CA ARG A 126 22.06 1.02 8.35
C ARG A 126 20.67 0.39 8.26
N LEU A 127 20.31 -0.47 9.22
CA LEU A 127 19.01 -1.12 9.25
C LEU A 127 17.88 -0.14 9.58
N LEU A 128 18.14 0.82 10.49
CA LEU A 128 17.20 1.90 10.78
C LEU A 128 16.96 2.80 9.55
N ARG A 129 18.03 3.19 8.85
CA ARG A 129 17.93 3.94 7.57
C ARG A 129 17.18 3.16 6.50
N ALA A 130 17.39 1.85 6.40
CA ALA A 130 16.62 1.02 5.48
C ALA A 130 15.13 1.03 5.83
N GLY A 131 14.77 0.93 7.11
CA GLY A 131 13.38 1.05 7.57
C GLY A 131 12.76 2.39 7.21
N LEU A 132 13.48 3.49 7.46
CA LEU A 132 13.03 4.84 7.10
C LEU A 132 12.84 5.00 5.58
N LEU A 133 13.76 4.47 4.78
CA LEU A 133 13.65 4.49 3.32
C LEU A 133 12.41 3.72 2.85
N MET A 134 12.15 2.53 3.41
CA MET A 134 10.94 1.76 3.08
C MET A 134 9.66 2.52 3.45
N ALA A 135 9.62 3.16 4.62
CA ALA A 135 8.48 3.98 5.03
C ALA A 135 8.24 5.15 4.06
N ALA A 136 9.29 5.90 3.71
CA ALA A 136 9.21 7.02 2.78
C ALA A 136 8.76 6.58 1.38
N THR A 137 9.35 5.50 0.83
CA THR A 137 8.96 4.98 -0.48
C THR A 137 7.53 4.44 -0.47
N SER A 138 7.10 3.79 0.62
CA SER A 138 5.72 3.33 0.79
C SER A 138 4.76 4.52 0.74
N GLN A 139 5.03 5.59 1.49
CA GLN A 139 4.18 6.78 1.51
C GLN A 139 4.08 7.46 0.14
N LEU A 140 5.21 7.62 -0.55
CA LEU A 140 5.21 8.18 -1.91
C LEU A 140 4.35 7.33 -2.84
N ALA A 141 4.54 6.01 -2.84
CA ALA A 141 3.77 5.10 -3.69
C ALA A 141 2.26 5.14 -3.38
N TRP A 142 1.88 5.06 -2.11
CA TRP A 142 0.48 5.10 -1.68
C TRP A 142 -0.19 6.44 -2.01
N TRP A 143 0.46 7.57 -1.70
CA TRP A 143 -0.10 8.89 -1.98
C TRP A 143 -0.19 9.17 -3.47
N THR A 144 0.85 8.86 -4.26
CA THR A 144 0.80 9.05 -5.71
C THR A 144 -0.31 8.21 -6.34
N ALA A 145 -0.44 6.93 -5.97
CA ALA A 145 -1.52 6.09 -6.50
C ALA A 145 -2.91 6.61 -6.08
N THR A 146 -3.06 7.07 -4.84
CA THR A 146 -4.33 7.60 -4.31
C THR A 146 -4.71 8.90 -5.01
N VAL A 147 -3.79 9.87 -5.10
CA VAL A 147 -4.02 11.15 -5.77
C VAL A 147 -4.38 10.96 -7.23
N ILE A 148 -3.63 10.12 -7.96
CA ILE A 148 -3.97 9.79 -9.35
C ILE A 148 -5.36 9.13 -9.42
N GLY A 149 -5.65 8.19 -8.52
CA GLY A 149 -6.96 7.53 -8.47
C GLY A 149 -8.14 8.48 -8.25
N PHE A 150 -7.94 9.54 -7.46
CA PHE A 150 -8.95 10.59 -7.27
C PHE A 150 -9.05 11.55 -8.45
N LEU A 151 -7.93 11.98 -9.03
CA LEU A 151 -7.92 12.91 -10.16
C LEU A 151 -8.42 12.27 -11.46
N ASN A 152 -8.17 10.97 -11.65
CA ASN A 152 -8.56 10.23 -12.86
C ASN A 152 -9.98 9.63 -12.76
N ARG A 153 -10.82 10.15 -11.88
CA ARG A 153 -12.26 9.82 -11.76
C ARG A 153 -13.16 10.80 -12.51
N THR A 154 -12.59 11.84 -13.13
CA THR A 154 -13.27 12.78 -14.04
C THR A 154 -13.05 12.34 -15.48
#